data_AF-A0AAX0PVZ1-F1
#
_entry.id   AF-A0AAX0PVZ1-F1
#
_cell.length_a   1.000
_cell.length_b   1.000
_cell.length_c   1.000
_cell.angle_alpha   90.00
_cell.angle_beta   90.00
_cell.angle_gamma   90.00
#
_symmetry.space_group_name_H-M   'P 1'
#
loop_
_entity.id
_entity.type
_entity.pdbx_description
1 polymer ?
#
loop_
_entity_poly.entity_id
_entity_poly.type
_entity_poly.pdbx_seq_one_letter_code
_entity_poly.pdbx_strand_id
1 'polypeptide(L)'
;MVLTTKFYDYLHELEENGSVARFDMNAPELRKLHKLASGTFEDRRRNCIRLLERGFDKWEISAETEFAVSVIDNFRREAKIPIVPHFNYLIDGVFYTDLNALRRTFRIPTITGAIDYLCDRRHKAYHLNKFHWEQIPLGSHLVDGHGTERVKTSADIRSYKRYG
;
A
#
# COMPACT_ATOMS: atom_id res chain seq x y z
N MET A 1 2.56 12.49 -7.70
CA MET A 1 1.79 12.74 -8.93
C MET A 1 2.41 13.94 -9.61
N VAL A 2 2.76 13.88 -10.90
CA VAL A 2 3.28 15.04 -11.64
C VAL A 2 2.11 15.63 -12.42
N LEU A 3 1.75 16.88 -12.14
CA LEU A 3 0.66 17.57 -12.83
C LEU A 3 1.07 17.83 -14.29
N THR A 4 0.12 17.68 -15.21
CA THR A 4 0.39 17.80 -16.65
C THR A 4 0.59 19.27 -17.05
N THR A 5 1.28 19.54 -18.16
CA THR A 5 1.41 20.90 -18.71
C THR A 5 0.04 21.53 -18.93
N LYS A 6 -0.94 20.76 -19.43
CA LYS A 6 -2.34 21.18 -19.61
C LYS A 6 -3.02 21.62 -18.31
N PHE A 7 -2.64 21.05 -17.16
CA PHE A 7 -3.14 21.51 -15.86
C PHE A 7 -2.60 22.91 -15.55
N TYR A 8 -1.30 23.11 -15.71
CA TYR A 8 -0.67 24.41 -15.46
C TYR A 8 -1.14 25.48 -16.43
N ASP A 9 -1.29 25.15 -17.71
CA ASP A 9 -1.81 26.06 -18.74
C ASP A 9 -3.23 26.51 -18.37
N TYR A 10 -4.10 25.57 -18.00
CA TYR A 10 -5.47 25.90 -17.62
C TYR A 10 -5.57 26.64 -16.28
N LEU A 11 -4.69 26.34 -15.32
CA LEU A 11 -4.57 27.11 -14.07
C LEU A 11 -4.14 28.55 -14.35
N HIS A 12 -3.19 28.74 -15.28
CA HIS A 12 -2.74 30.05 -15.69
C HIS A 12 -3.86 30.86 -16.37
N GLU A 13 -4.60 30.26 -17.30
CA GLU A 13 -5.77 30.89 -17.94
C GLU A 13 -6.82 31.35 -16.90
N LEU A 14 -7.03 30.56 -15.84
CA LEU A 14 -7.97 30.94 -14.79
C LEU A 14 -7.44 32.13 -13.96
N GLU A 15 -6.17 32.09 -13.55
CA GLU A 15 -5.50 33.15 -12.79
C GLU A 15 -5.35 34.46 -13.59
N GLU A 16 -5.10 34.39 -14.91
CA GLU A 16 -5.05 35.56 -15.80
C GLU A 16 -6.39 36.30 -15.84
N ASN A 17 -7.50 35.56 -15.72
CA ASN A 17 -8.84 36.15 -15.68
C ASN A 17 -9.24 36.60 -14.26
N GLY A 18 -8.38 36.43 -13.25
CA GLY A 18 -8.60 36.72 -11.81
C GLY A 18 -8.31 35.51 -10.92
N SER A 19 -8.21 35.68 -9.60
CA SER A 19 -7.79 34.56 -8.72
C SER A 19 -8.75 33.37 -8.75
N VAL A 20 -8.21 32.15 -8.80
CA VAL A 20 -8.98 30.90 -8.74
C VAL A 20 -9.77 30.76 -7.43
N ALA A 21 -9.36 31.46 -6.37
CA ALA A 21 -10.06 31.50 -5.09
C ALA A 21 -11.46 32.17 -5.16
N ARG A 22 -11.78 32.87 -6.25
CA ARG A 22 -13.10 33.50 -6.44
C ARG A 22 -14.21 32.52 -6.83
N PHE A 23 -13.84 31.33 -7.32
CA PHE A 23 -14.81 30.35 -7.81
C PHE A 23 -15.38 29.57 -6.64
N ASP A 24 -16.70 29.36 -6.65
CA ASP A 24 -17.34 28.43 -5.73
C ASP A 24 -16.77 27.01 -5.91
N MET A 25 -16.69 26.23 -4.84
CA MET A 25 -16.13 24.86 -4.87
C MET A 25 -16.78 23.92 -5.90
N ASN A 26 -18.01 24.23 -6.34
CA ASN A 26 -18.74 23.46 -7.33
C ASN A 26 -18.68 24.02 -8.76
N ALA A 27 -17.91 25.10 -8.97
CA ALA A 27 -17.79 25.77 -10.25
C ALA A 27 -17.22 24.83 -11.34
N PRO A 28 -17.73 24.92 -12.58
CA PRO A 28 -17.27 24.07 -13.69
C PRO A 28 -15.78 24.22 -13.97
N GLU A 29 -15.19 25.38 -13.71
CA GLU A 29 -13.76 25.69 -13.84
C GLU A 29 -12.93 24.84 -12.87
N LEU A 30 -13.29 24.84 -11.57
CA LEU A 30 -12.62 24.01 -10.57
C LEU A 30 -12.82 22.53 -10.83
N ARG A 31 -13.98 22.12 -11.34
CA ARG A 31 -14.22 20.72 -11.76
C ARG A 31 -13.34 20.30 -12.93
N LYS A 32 -13.10 21.19 -13.90
CA LYS A 32 -12.19 20.92 -15.03
C LYS A 32 -10.74 20.86 -14.55
N LEU A 33 -10.35 21.75 -13.64
CA LEU A 33 -9.02 21.74 -13.02
C LEU A 33 -8.78 20.45 -12.21
N HIS A 34 -9.77 20.02 -11.41
CA HIS A 34 -9.77 18.74 -10.71
C HIS A 34 -9.62 17.57 -11.67
N LYS A 35 -10.39 17.52 -12.75
CA LYS A 35 -10.26 16.47 -13.78
C LYS A 35 -8.86 16.42 -14.41
N LEU A 36 -8.25 17.57 -14.65
CA LEU A 36 -6.88 17.67 -15.19
C LEU A 36 -5.82 17.24 -14.15
N ALA A 37 -6.07 17.48 -12.86
CA ALA A 37 -5.22 17.03 -11.77
C ALA A 37 -5.33 15.52 -11.53
N SER A 38 -6.54 15.00 -11.40
CA SER A 38 -6.81 13.59 -11.08
C SER A 38 -6.46 12.64 -12.23
N GLY A 39 -6.23 13.16 -13.44
CA GLY A 39 -5.88 12.36 -14.62
C GLY A 39 -7.06 11.58 -15.21
N THR A 40 -6.81 10.77 -16.25
CA THR A 40 -7.88 9.98 -16.86
C THR A 40 -8.33 8.85 -15.94
N PHE A 41 -9.55 8.35 -16.15
CA PHE A 41 -10.04 7.17 -15.44
C PHE A 41 -9.07 5.98 -15.55
N GLU A 42 -8.53 5.74 -16.75
CA GLU A 42 -7.57 4.66 -16.99
C GLU A 42 -6.22 4.88 -16.28
N ASP A 43 -5.74 6.13 -16.17
CA ASP A 43 -4.53 6.43 -15.41
C ASP A 43 -4.72 6.14 -13.91
N ARG A 44 -5.87 6.56 -13.36
CA ARG A 44 -6.22 6.27 -11.98
C ARG A 44 -6.40 4.78 -11.76
N ARG A 45 -7.03 4.07 -12.70
CA ARG A 45 -7.20 2.61 -12.65
C ARG A 45 -5.85 1.90 -12.66
N ARG A 46 -4.93 2.29 -13.54
CA ARG A 46 -3.54 1.77 -13.53
C ARG A 46 -2.82 2.06 -12.23
N ASN A 47 -2.98 3.26 -11.66
CA ASN A 47 -2.41 3.58 -10.36
C ASN A 47 -3.00 2.70 -9.25
N CYS A 48 -4.32 2.52 -9.23
CA CYS A 48 -5.03 1.66 -8.29
C CYS A 48 -4.48 0.22 -8.35
N ILE A 49 -4.36 -0.37 -9.54
CA ILE A 49 -3.81 -1.72 -9.73
C ILE A 49 -2.38 -1.80 -9.19
N ARG A 50 -1.53 -0.82 -9.54
CA ARG A 50 -0.15 -0.75 -9.05
C ARG A 50 -0.06 -0.67 -7.52
N LEU A 51 -0.96 0.07 -6.87
CA LEU A 51 -1.01 0.16 -5.41
C LEU A 51 -1.51 -1.15 -4.78
N LEU A 52 -2.51 -1.80 -5.38
CA LEU A 52 -2.98 -3.12 -4.97
C LEU A 52 -1.85 -4.17 -5.06
N GLU A 53 -1.09 -4.18 -6.16
CA GLU A 53 0.07 -5.06 -6.33
C GLU A 53 1.18 -4.80 -5.30
N ARG A 54 1.29 -3.57 -4.82
CA ARG A 54 2.25 -3.18 -3.76
C ARG A 54 1.74 -3.45 -2.35
N GLY A 55 0.48 -3.85 -2.22
CA GLY A 55 -0.17 -4.22 -0.98
C GLY A 55 -0.71 -3.09 -0.13
N PHE A 56 -1.03 -1.95 -0.74
CA PHE A 56 -1.72 -0.87 -0.02
C PHE A 56 -3.15 -1.27 0.35
N ASP A 57 -3.64 -0.72 1.46
CA ASP A 57 -5.00 -0.97 1.89
C ASP A 57 -6.01 -0.22 1.01
N LYS A 58 -7.22 -0.78 0.85
CA LYS A 58 -8.24 -0.22 -0.04
C LYS A 58 -8.74 1.16 0.40
N TRP A 59 -8.66 1.50 1.68
CA TRP A 59 -9.00 2.82 2.18
C TRP A 59 -7.90 3.85 1.83
N GLU A 60 -6.63 3.45 1.91
CA GLU A 60 -5.49 4.27 1.46
C GLU A 60 -5.56 4.52 -0.04
N ILE A 61 -5.86 3.48 -0.83
CA ILE A 61 -6.01 3.57 -2.27
C ILE A 61 -7.20 4.44 -2.65
N SER A 62 -8.32 4.34 -1.93
CA SER A 62 -9.51 5.18 -2.12
C SER A 62 -9.17 6.67 -1.96
N ALA A 63 -8.37 7.02 -0.95
CA ALA A 63 -7.92 8.39 -0.74
C ALA A 63 -6.99 8.88 -1.86
N GLU A 64 -6.13 8.02 -2.42
CA GLU A 64 -5.16 8.42 -3.44
C GLU A 64 -5.72 8.40 -4.88
N THR A 65 -6.72 7.56 -5.15
CA THR A 65 -7.27 7.35 -6.51
C THR A 65 -8.68 7.88 -6.68
N GLU A 66 -9.33 8.33 -5.59
CA GLU A 66 -10.72 8.80 -5.55
C GLU A 66 -11.74 7.73 -5.97
N PHE A 67 -11.35 6.46 -6.05
CA PHE A 67 -12.27 5.37 -6.32
C PHE A 67 -12.97 4.93 -5.03
N ALA A 68 -14.27 4.68 -5.12
CA ALA A 68 -14.99 4.01 -4.05
C ALA A 68 -14.38 2.63 -3.79
N VAL A 69 -14.35 2.23 -2.52
CA VAL A 69 -13.79 0.94 -2.08
C VAL A 69 -14.39 -0.26 -2.82
N SER A 70 -15.69 -0.21 -3.15
CA SER A 70 -16.36 -1.24 -3.93
C SER A 70 -15.81 -1.39 -5.35
N VAL A 71 -15.41 -0.28 -5.98
CA VAL A 71 -14.80 -0.26 -7.32
C VAL A 71 -13.37 -0.82 -7.26
N ILE A 72 -12.62 -0.48 -6.21
CA ILE A 72 -11.28 -1.03 -5.97
C ILE A 72 -11.33 -2.56 -5.80
N ASP A 73 -12.31 -3.07 -5.06
CA ASP A 73 -12.52 -4.52 -4.89
C ASP A 73 -12.84 -5.21 -6.24
N ASN A 74 -13.55 -4.54 -7.15
CA ASN A 74 -13.79 -5.05 -8.52
C ASN A 74 -12.49 -5.06 -9.35
N PHE A 75 -11.73 -3.97 -9.36
CA PHE A 75 -10.45 -3.91 -10.09
C PHE A 75 -9.47 -4.97 -9.61
N ARG A 76 -9.43 -5.23 -8.29
CA ARG A 76 -8.63 -6.31 -7.70
C ARG A 76 -8.99 -7.68 -8.30
N ARG A 77 -10.29 -8.00 -8.37
CA ARG A 77 -10.78 -9.27 -8.93
C ARG A 77 -10.47 -9.39 -10.42
N GLU A 78 -10.69 -8.33 -11.18
CA GLU A 78 -10.37 -8.28 -12.62
C GLU A 78 -8.87 -8.53 -12.87
N ALA A 79 -8.01 -7.89 -12.07
CA ALA A 79 -6.56 -8.05 -12.14
C ALA A 79 -6.05 -9.35 -11.49
N LYS A 80 -6.95 -10.19 -10.93
CA LYS A 80 -6.62 -11.45 -10.23
C LYS A 80 -5.60 -11.27 -9.10
N ILE A 81 -5.61 -10.12 -8.42
CA ILE A 81 -4.70 -9.83 -7.31
C ILE A 81 -5.26 -10.48 -6.03
N PRO A 82 -4.53 -11.43 -5.40
CA PRO A 82 -5.06 -12.18 -4.27
C PRO A 82 -5.29 -11.28 -3.05
N ILE A 83 -6.34 -11.57 -2.26
CA ILE A 83 -6.50 -11.02 -0.91
C ILE A 83 -5.50 -11.72 0.00
N VAL A 84 -4.50 -10.97 0.46
CA VAL A 84 -3.50 -11.51 1.37
C VAL A 84 -3.94 -11.21 2.80
N PRO A 85 -4.38 -12.23 3.55
CA PRO A 85 -4.57 -12.09 4.99
C PRO A 85 -3.27 -11.66 5.69
N HIS A 86 -3.38 -10.79 6.69
CA HIS A 86 -2.25 -10.36 7.50
C HIS A 86 -1.77 -11.51 8.38
N PHE A 87 -0.73 -12.19 7.92
CA PHE A 87 -0.06 -13.24 8.66
C PHE A 87 1.39 -12.90 8.90
N ASN A 88 1.91 -13.41 10.00
CA ASN A 88 3.30 -13.28 10.35
C ASN A 88 4.08 -14.42 9.70
N TYR A 89 5.20 -14.10 9.09
CA TYR A 89 6.04 -15.07 8.39
C TYR A 89 7.36 -15.22 9.12
N LEU A 90 7.76 -16.46 9.39
CA LEU A 90 9.11 -16.80 9.83
C LEU A 90 9.87 -17.38 8.64
N ILE A 91 10.94 -16.72 8.19
CA ILE A 91 11.77 -17.17 7.07
C ILE A 91 13.22 -17.14 7.51
N ASP A 92 13.89 -18.30 7.42
CA ASP A 92 15.28 -18.47 7.86
C ASP A 92 15.49 -17.90 9.28
N GLY A 93 14.51 -18.08 10.19
CA GLY A 93 14.55 -17.60 11.57
C GLY A 93 14.38 -16.08 11.76
N VAL A 94 14.07 -15.33 10.71
CA VAL A 94 13.67 -13.90 10.78
C VAL A 94 12.15 -13.78 10.68
N PHE A 95 11.55 -13.02 11.61
CA PHE A 95 10.12 -12.71 11.59
C PHE A 95 9.82 -11.49 10.73
N TYR A 96 8.77 -11.61 9.92
CA TYR A 96 8.20 -10.54 9.10
C TYR A 96 6.74 -10.35 9.52
N THR A 97 6.34 -9.10 9.76
CA THR A 97 5.01 -8.74 10.26
C THR A 97 3.89 -9.02 9.28
N ASP A 98 4.16 -8.92 7.98
CA ASP A 98 3.23 -9.33 6.94
C ASP A 98 3.97 -9.59 5.62
N LEU A 99 3.19 -9.90 4.59
CA LEU A 99 3.72 -10.13 3.26
C LEU A 99 4.34 -8.86 2.66
N ASN A 100 3.88 -7.66 3.06
CA ASN A 100 4.45 -6.41 2.59
C ASN A 100 5.83 -6.14 3.22
N ALA A 101 6.03 -6.46 4.49
CA ALA A 101 7.31 -6.37 5.17
C ALA A 101 8.35 -7.29 4.50
N LEU A 102 7.93 -8.53 4.19
CA LEU A 102 8.72 -9.47 3.41
C LEU A 102 9.05 -8.89 2.02
N ARG A 103 8.02 -8.45 1.28
CA ARG A 103 8.15 -7.87 -0.06
C ARG A 103 9.17 -6.74 -0.08
N ARG A 104 9.10 -5.81 0.88
CA ARG A 104 10.02 -4.67 0.99
C ARG A 104 11.45 -5.11 1.32
N THR A 105 11.61 -6.03 2.28
CA THR A 105 12.93 -6.53 2.71
C THR A 105 13.65 -7.24 1.57
N PHE A 106 12.96 -8.13 0.86
CA PHE A 106 13.52 -8.89 -0.25
C PHE A 106 13.44 -8.16 -1.60
N ARG A 107 13.03 -6.88 -1.61
CA ARG A 107 12.88 -6.04 -2.81
C ARG A 107 12.02 -6.69 -3.90
N ILE A 108 11.00 -7.45 -3.49
CA ILE A 108 10.06 -8.09 -4.41
C ILE A 108 9.08 -7.00 -4.92
N PRO A 109 8.83 -6.88 -6.22
CA PRO A 109 8.00 -5.79 -6.73
C PRO A 109 6.52 -5.90 -6.34
N THR A 110 5.97 -7.11 -6.33
CA THR A 110 4.52 -7.35 -6.20
C THR A 110 4.20 -8.31 -5.05
N ILE A 111 2.97 -8.23 -4.55
CA ILE A 111 2.39 -9.18 -3.61
C ILE A 111 2.40 -10.59 -4.20
N THR A 112 2.01 -10.76 -5.47
CA THR A 112 1.99 -12.08 -6.12
C THR A 112 3.38 -12.68 -6.13
N GLY A 113 4.41 -11.92 -6.50
CA GLY A 113 5.78 -12.39 -6.46
C GLY A 113 6.26 -12.72 -5.04
N ALA A 114 5.73 -12.06 -4.01
CA ALA A 114 6.03 -12.38 -2.62
C ALA A 114 5.36 -13.68 -2.17
N ILE A 115 4.17 -14.00 -2.69
CA ILE A 115 3.51 -15.30 -2.48
C ILE A 115 4.29 -16.40 -3.20
N ASP A 116 4.68 -16.19 -4.45
CA ASP A 116 5.47 -17.17 -5.22
C ASP A 116 6.80 -17.45 -4.50
N TYR A 117 7.47 -16.41 -4.01
CA TYR A 117 8.68 -16.53 -3.19
C TYR A 117 8.47 -17.40 -1.94
N LEU A 118 7.33 -17.25 -1.27
CA LEU A 118 6.96 -18.07 -0.10
C LEU A 118 6.67 -19.52 -0.49
N CYS A 119 5.96 -19.74 -1.60
CA CYS A 119 5.66 -21.06 -2.13
C CYS A 119 6.94 -21.82 -2.51
N ASP A 120 7.91 -21.14 -3.13
CA ASP A 120 9.22 -21.73 -3.48
C ASP A 120 10.04 -22.09 -2.23
N ARG A 121 9.83 -21.35 -1.13
CA ARG A 121 10.50 -21.57 0.18
C ARG A 121 9.57 -22.20 1.21
N ARG A 122 8.55 -22.96 0.79
CA ARG A 122 7.52 -23.53 1.66
C ARG A 122 8.07 -24.38 2.81
N HIS A 123 9.27 -24.94 2.67
CA HIS A 123 9.97 -25.70 3.72
C HIS A 123 10.64 -24.83 4.80
N LYS A 124 10.72 -23.51 4.59
CA LYS A 124 11.38 -22.53 5.47
C LYS A 124 10.45 -21.41 5.93
N ALA A 125 9.25 -21.32 5.35
CA ALA A 125 8.24 -20.32 5.67
C ALA A 125 7.11 -20.95 6.48
N TYR A 126 7.10 -20.71 7.79
CA TYR A 126 6.03 -21.21 8.65
C TYR A 126 4.88 -20.20 8.68
N HIS A 127 3.72 -20.64 8.20
CA HIS A 127 2.47 -19.93 8.39
C HIS A 127 1.99 -20.14 9.82
N LEU A 128 2.29 -19.21 10.71
CA LEU A 128 1.95 -19.35 12.11
C LEU A 128 0.49 -18.97 12.33
N ASN A 129 -0.41 -19.93 12.06
CA ASN A 129 -1.81 -19.81 12.48
C ASN A 129 -1.85 -19.60 14.00
N LYS A 130 -2.44 -18.46 14.45
CA LYS A 130 -2.55 -18.02 15.86
C LYS A 130 -1.28 -17.41 16.49
N PHE A 131 -0.29 -16.98 15.71
CA PHE A 131 0.86 -16.25 16.26
C PHE A 131 0.56 -14.76 16.41
N HIS A 132 0.58 -14.28 17.65
CA HIS A 132 0.40 -12.88 18.00
C HIS A 132 1.77 -12.21 18.22
N TRP A 133 2.09 -11.16 17.46
CA TRP A 133 3.35 -10.41 17.63
C TRP A 133 3.57 -9.87 19.05
N GLU A 134 2.47 -9.65 19.76
CA GLU A 134 2.40 -9.21 21.15
C GLU A 134 3.02 -10.23 22.12
N GLN A 135 3.10 -11.51 21.73
CA GLN A 135 3.64 -12.59 22.55
C GLN A 135 5.17 -12.71 22.51
N ILE A 136 5.85 -12.06 21.56
CA ILE A 136 7.32 -11.98 21.57
C ILE A 136 7.73 -10.69 22.30
N PRO A 137 8.43 -10.75 23.45
CA PRO A 137 8.92 -9.55 24.12
C PRO A 137 9.81 -8.70 23.21
N LEU A 138 9.71 -7.37 23.33
CA LEU A 138 10.73 -6.47 22.76
C LEU A 138 12.08 -6.81 23.38
N GLY A 139 13.15 -6.82 22.58
CA GLY A 139 14.46 -7.26 23.04
C GLY A 139 14.67 -8.78 23.04
N SER A 140 13.69 -9.59 22.63
CA SER A 140 13.92 -11.03 22.47
C SER A 140 14.99 -11.32 21.42
N HIS A 141 15.88 -12.22 21.80
CA HIS A 141 16.96 -12.76 20.98
C HIS A 141 16.41 -13.92 20.14
N LEU A 142 16.58 -13.82 18.83
CA LEU A 142 16.09 -14.76 17.85
C LEU A 142 17.28 -15.24 17.05
N VAL A 143 17.45 -16.56 16.94
CA VAL A 143 18.53 -17.16 16.17
C VAL A 143 18.02 -17.51 14.79
N ASP A 144 18.67 -16.97 13.77
CA ASP A 144 18.32 -17.22 12.37
C ASP A 144 18.78 -18.62 11.90
N GLY A 145 18.35 -19.06 10.72
CA GLY A 145 18.73 -20.37 10.16
C GLY A 145 20.23 -20.53 9.85
N HIS A 146 21.00 -19.46 9.99
CA HIS A 146 22.45 -19.40 9.83
C HIS A 146 23.18 -19.25 11.18
N GLY A 147 22.46 -19.29 12.31
CA GLY A 147 23.03 -19.15 13.64
C GLY A 147 23.29 -17.69 14.06
N THR A 148 22.81 -16.71 13.29
CA THR A 148 22.99 -15.29 13.61
C THR A 148 21.94 -14.85 14.61
N GLU A 149 22.38 -14.23 15.71
CA GLU A 149 21.51 -13.68 16.72
C GLU A 149 20.95 -12.31 16.29
N ARG A 150 19.63 -12.15 16.39
CA ARG A 150 18.91 -10.93 16.05
C ARG A 150 18.01 -10.51 17.21
N VAL A 151 17.93 -9.20 17.45
CA VAL A 151 17.11 -8.63 18.53
C VAL A 151 15.84 -8.03 17.94
N LYS A 152 14.68 -8.36 18.51
CA LYS A 152 13.41 -7.72 18.13
C LYS A 152 13.46 -6.23 18.45
N THR A 153 13.38 -5.39 17.42
CA THR A 153 13.37 -3.92 17.54
C THR A 153 11.98 -3.33 17.30
N SER A 154 11.75 -2.14 17.84
CA SER A 154 10.46 -1.48 18.06
C SER A 154 9.80 -0.85 16.82
N ALA A 155 10.24 -1.17 15.60
CA ALA A 155 9.77 -0.45 14.41
C ALA A 155 8.29 -0.70 14.06
N ASP A 156 7.67 -1.77 14.61
CA ASP A 156 6.25 -2.08 14.47
C ASP A 156 5.48 -1.82 15.77
N ILE A 157 5.29 -0.53 16.11
CA ILE A 157 4.39 -0.05 17.18
C ILE A 157 3.26 0.79 16.59
N ARG A 158 2.38 0.22 15.77
CA ARG A 158 1.06 0.83 15.52
C ARG A 158 -0.11 0.11 16.17
N SER A 159 0.11 -1.04 16.81
CA SER A 159 -0.96 -1.79 17.50
C SER A 159 -1.01 -1.59 19.01
N TYR A 160 -0.07 -0.88 19.65
CA TYR A 160 -0.16 -0.56 21.10
C TYR A 160 -1.16 0.59 21.43
N LYS A 161 -2.16 0.82 20.57
CA LYS A 161 -3.31 1.69 20.84
C LYS A 161 -4.60 0.91 20.63
N ARG A 162 -4.93 0.07 21.60
CA ARG A 162 -6.28 -0.30 22.04
C ARG A 162 -6.10 -1.48 22.98
N TYR A 163 -5.89 -1.20 24.27
CA TYR A 163 -6.31 -1.98 25.44
C TYR A 163 -5.70 -1.28 26.66
N GLY A 164 -6.29 -0.13 26.99
CA GLY A 164 -6.58 0.18 28.38
C GLY A 164 -7.97 -0.37 28.70
#